data_AF-A0A834IKC7-F1
#
_entry.id   AF-A0A834IKC7-F1
#
_cell.length_a   1.000
_cell.length_b   1.000
_cell.length_c   1.000
_cell.angle_alpha   90.00
_cell.angle_beta   90.00
_cell.angle_gamma   90.00
#
_symmetry.space_group_name_H-M   'P 1'
#
loop_
_entity.id
_entity.type
_entity.pdbx_description
1 polymer ?
#
loop_
_entity_poly.entity_id
_entity_poly.type
_entity_poly.pdbx_seq_one_letter_code
_entity_poly.pdbx_strand_id
1 'polypeptide(L)'
;MSIEDDERSGCPKEVVIDENIKKIHKMILNGRKLKLNEIADALKISTERVHHIIQEYLGMRKLCAKWVLRELTFDQKQRRVDDSEQCLKMIKRNKPEYLASTCDNG
;
A
#
# COMPACT_ATOMS: atom_id res chain seq x y z
N MET A 1 23.13 45.20 -35.13
CA MET A 1 22.11 45.36 -34.08
C MET A 1 21.83 43.95 -33.58
N SER A 2 22.60 43.52 -32.59
CA SER A 2 22.56 42.15 -32.07
C SER A 2 21.62 42.11 -30.87
N ILE A 3 20.62 41.23 -30.92
CA ILE A 3 19.73 40.96 -29.80
C ILE A 3 20.48 39.95 -28.93
N GLU A 4 20.95 40.42 -27.79
CA GLU A 4 21.54 39.57 -26.74
C GLU A 4 20.40 38.78 -26.12
N ASP A 5 20.35 37.48 -26.43
CA ASP A 5 19.44 36.53 -25.80
C ASP A 5 20.05 36.18 -24.44
N ASP A 6 19.50 36.77 -23.37
CA ASP A 6 19.91 36.51 -21.99
C ASP A 6 19.63 35.04 -21.65
N GLU A 7 20.61 34.36 -21.06
CA GLU A 7 20.46 32.97 -20.60
C GLU A 7 19.39 32.91 -19.50
N ARG A 8 18.18 32.54 -19.91
CA ARG A 8 17.04 32.37 -19.02
C ARG A 8 17.33 31.22 -18.06
N SER A 9 17.77 31.56 -16.84
CA SER A 9 18.05 30.63 -15.74
C SER A 9 16.91 29.61 -15.59
N GLY A 10 17.16 28.42 -16.12
CA GLY A 10 16.18 27.37 -16.22
C GLY A 10 16.29 26.43 -15.03
N CYS A 11 15.67 26.75 -13.88
CA CYS A 11 14.99 25.69 -13.13
C CYS A 11 13.95 26.14 -12.08
N PRO A 12 12.72 26.47 -12.52
CA PRO A 12 11.55 26.39 -11.65
C PRO A 12 11.06 24.95 -11.44
N LYS A 13 11.45 24.01 -12.31
CA LYS A 13 10.81 22.68 -12.38
C LYS A 13 11.39 21.67 -11.38
N GLU A 14 12.71 21.65 -11.17
CA GLU A 14 13.34 20.69 -10.23
C GLU A 14 13.03 21.01 -8.77
N VAL A 15 13.02 22.29 -8.39
CA VAL A 15 12.69 22.70 -7.02
C VAL A 15 11.25 22.31 -6.66
N VAL A 16 10.31 22.53 -7.59
CA VAL A 16 8.91 22.12 -7.42
C VAL A 16 8.76 20.59 -7.35
N ILE A 17 9.62 19.85 -8.07
CA ILE A 17 9.64 18.37 -7.99
C ILE A 17 10.15 17.91 -6.62
N ASP A 18 11.22 18.50 -6.08
CA ASP A 18 11.77 18.14 -4.76
C ASP A 18 10.79 18.43 -3.62
N GLU A 19 10.09 19.57 -3.67
CA GLU A 19 9.02 19.88 -2.72
C GLU A 19 7.88 18.85 -2.77
N ASN A 20 7.47 18.45 -3.97
CA ASN A 20 6.42 17.46 -4.16
C ASN A 20 6.87 16.07 -3.65
N ILE A 21 8.13 15.67 -3.88
CA ILE A 21 8.69 14.42 -3.33
C ILE A 21 8.61 14.43 -1.81
N LYS A 22 9.06 15.51 -1.15
CA LYS A 22 9.00 15.65 0.32
C LYS A 22 7.58 15.59 0.86
N LYS A 23 6.62 16.27 0.20
CA LYS A 23 5.20 16.24 0.59
C LYS A 23 4.60 14.84 0.45
N ILE A 24 4.82 14.16 -0.68
CA ILE A 24 4.35 12.79 -0.91
C ILE A 24 4.92 11.84 0.14
N HIS A 25 6.23 11.93 0.42
CA HIS A 25 6.89 11.10 1.42
C HIS A 25 6.26 11.28 2.81
N LYS A 26 6.01 12.53 3.23
CA LYS A 26 5.35 12.83 4.52
C LYS A 26 3.92 12.29 4.57
N MET A 27 3.15 12.43 3.50
CA MET A 27 1.79 11.90 3.43
C MET A 27 1.81 10.38 3.62
N ILE A 28 2.63 9.66 2.86
CA ILE A 28 2.73 8.20 2.92
C ILE A 28 3.13 7.71 4.32
N LEU A 29 4.09 8.37 4.98
CA LEU A 29 4.49 8.01 6.34
C LEU A 29 3.39 8.23 7.37
N ASN A 30 2.57 9.26 7.20
CA ASN A 30 1.48 9.56 8.12
C ASN A 30 0.25 8.65 7.91
N GLY A 31 0.04 8.13 6.70
CA GLY A 31 -1.17 7.39 6.33
C GLY A 31 -0.93 5.91 6.03
N ARG A 32 -1.42 5.01 6.91
CA ARG A 32 -1.34 3.55 6.69
C ARG A 32 -2.07 3.03 5.43
N LYS A 33 -3.00 3.80 4.85
CA LYS A 33 -3.86 3.39 3.71
C LYS A 33 -4.16 4.52 2.71
N LEU A 34 -3.20 5.38 2.43
CA LEU A 34 -3.43 6.44 1.42
C LEU A 34 -3.57 5.84 0.02
N LYS A 35 -4.61 6.26 -0.70
CA LYS A 35 -4.81 5.95 -2.11
C LYS A 35 -4.03 6.94 -2.97
N LEU A 36 -3.54 6.50 -4.13
CA LEU A 36 -2.84 7.37 -5.08
C LEU A 36 -3.68 8.59 -5.49
N ASN A 37 -4.99 8.40 -5.65
CA ASN A 37 -5.92 9.48 -5.99
C ASN A 37 -5.98 10.56 -4.90
N GLU A 38 -5.93 10.18 -3.62
CA GLU A 38 -5.97 11.15 -2.51
C GLU A 38 -4.71 12.02 -2.49
N ILE A 39 -3.56 11.45 -2.85
CA ILE A 39 -2.29 12.19 -2.97
C ILE A 39 -2.31 13.11 -4.19
N ALA A 40 -2.79 12.60 -5.33
CA ALA A 40 -2.95 13.38 -6.56
C ALA A 40 -3.89 14.58 -6.36
N ASP A 41 -5.03 14.36 -5.69
CA ASP A 41 -6.03 15.40 -5.40
C ASP A 41 -5.51 16.45 -4.43
N ALA A 42 -4.71 16.05 -3.43
CA ALA A 42 -4.12 16.93 -2.43
C ALA A 42 -3.00 17.81 -3.03
N LEU A 43 -2.21 17.27 -3.95
CA LEU A 43 -1.09 17.97 -4.58
C LEU A 43 -1.43 18.58 -5.94
N LYS A 44 -2.66 18.37 -6.44
CA LYS A 44 -3.14 18.82 -7.76
C LYS A 44 -2.21 18.42 -8.90
N ILE A 45 -1.70 17.19 -8.83
CA ILE A 45 -0.85 16.57 -9.86
C ILE A 45 -1.51 15.31 -10.38
N SER A 46 -1.10 14.85 -11.57
CA SER A 46 -1.67 13.63 -12.14
C SER A 46 -1.29 12.39 -11.32
N THR A 47 -2.17 11.39 -11.31
CA THR A 47 -1.96 10.11 -10.63
C THR A 47 -0.75 9.36 -11.18
N GLU A 48 -0.47 9.46 -12.47
CA GLU A 48 0.73 8.89 -13.10
C GLU A 48 1.99 9.55 -12.54
N ARG A 49 1.97 10.87 -12.33
CA ARG A 49 3.13 11.59 -11.78
C ARG A 49 3.39 11.19 -10.33
N VAL A 50 2.34 11.02 -9.52
CA VAL A 50 2.46 10.49 -8.15
C VAL A 50 3.05 9.08 -8.18
N HIS A 51 2.54 8.20 -9.05
CA HIS A 51 3.05 6.84 -9.19
C HIS A 51 4.54 6.85 -9.53
N HIS A 52 4.94 7.64 -10.52
CA HIS A 52 6.33 7.78 -10.93
C HIS A 52 7.22 8.29 -9.79
N ILE A 53 6.77 9.27 -9.01
CA ILE A 53 7.51 9.75 -7.84
C ILE A 53 7.70 8.66 -6.79
N ILE A 54 6.63 7.93 -6.46
CA ILE A 54 6.67 6.86 -5.46
C ILE A 54 7.63 5.74 -5.89
N GLN A 55 7.60 5.37 -7.17
CA GLN A 55 8.38 4.25 -7.68
C GLN A 55 9.85 4.63 -7.94
N GLU A 56 10.10 5.74 -8.64
CA GLU A 56 11.45 6.09 -9.12
C GLU A 56 12.23 6.96 -8.12
N TYR A 57 11.57 7.87 -7.39
CA TYR A 57 12.26 8.78 -6.47
C TYR A 57 12.24 8.27 -5.02
N LEU A 58 11.14 7.65 -4.58
CA LEU A 58 11.03 7.11 -3.23
C LEU A 58 11.42 5.62 -3.16
N GLY A 59 11.55 4.93 -4.29
CA GLY A 59 11.86 3.49 -4.33
C GLY A 59 10.80 2.62 -3.65
N MET A 60 9.61 3.14 -3.42
CA MET A 60 8.55 2.46 -2.67
C MET A 60 7.71 1.63 -3.63
N ARG A 61 7.56 0.35 -3.32
CA ARG A 61 6.66 -0.54 -4.06
C ARG A 61 5.37 -0.70 -3.29
N LYS A 62 4.25 -0.74 -4.03
CA LYS A 62 2.95 -1.08 -3.46
C LYS A 62 3.01 -2.53 -2.97
N LEU A 63 3.11 -2.72 -1.67
CA LEU A 63 2.83 -4.02 -1.06
C LEU A 63 1.31 -4.19 -1.12
N CYS A 64 0.82 -5.17 -1.89
CA CYS A 64 -0.59 -5.47 -1.96
C CYS A 64 -1.11 -5.74 -0.54
N ALA A 65 -1.91 -4.82 0.00
CA ALA A 65 -2.73 -5.12 1.16
C ALA A 65 -3.71 -6.22 0.74
N LYS A 66 -3.67 -7.37 1.42
CA LYS A 66 -4.59 -8.49 1.17
C LYS A 66 -6.03 -7.96 1.09
N TRP A 67 -6.72 -8.30 -0.01
CA TRP A 67 -8.14 -8.00 -0.18
C TRP A 67 -8.94 -8.77 0.86
N VAL A 68 -9.38 -8.09 1.91
CA VAL A 68 -10.46 -8.60 2.77
C VAL A 68 -11.75 -8.03 2.19
N LEU A 69 -12.47 -8.83 1.40
CA LEU A 69 -13.68 -8.42 0.69
C LEU A 69 -14.89 -8.13 1.62
N ARG A 70 -14.70 -8.05 2.94
CA ARG A 70 -15.78 -7.69 3.85
C ARG A 70 -15.24 -7.07 5.12
N GLU A 71 -15.68 -5.87 5.42
CA GLU A 71 -15.57 -5.37 6.78
C GLU A 71 -16.50 -6.22 7.65
N LEU A 72 -15.90 -6.99 8.56
CA LEU A 72 -16.64 -7.89 9.42
C LEU A 72 -17.32 -7.08 10.52
N THR A 73 -18.59 -7.39 10.77
CA THR A 73 -19.27 -6.90 11.98
C THR A 73 -18.61 -7.48 13.22
N PHE A 74 -18.89 -6.89 14.39
CA PHE A 74 -18.35 -7.38 15.66
C PHE A 74 -18.65 -8.88 15.86
N ASP A 75 -19.90 -9.30 15.63
CA ASP A 75 -20.31 -10.70 15.78
C ASP A 75 -19.59 -11.63 14.81
N GLN A 76 -19.34 -11.18 13.58
CA GLN A 76 -18.58 -11.96 12.59
C GLN A 76 -17.11 -12.12 12.99
N LYS A 77 -16.52 -11.14 13.67
CA LYS A 77 -15.17 -11.26 14.23
C LYS A 77 -15.16 -12.24 15.40
N GLN A 78 -16.13 -12.14 16.32
CA GLN A 78 -16.22 -13.03 17.46
C GLN A 78 -16.40 -14.48 17.02
N ARG A 79 -17.33 -14.75 16.09
CA ARG A 79 -17.54 -16.08 15.53
C ARG A 79 -16.26 -16.69 14.97
N ARG A 80 -15.47 -15.90 14.21
CA ARG A 80 -14.20 -16.37 13.66
C ARG A 80 -13.18 -16.74 14.73
N VAL A 81 -13.14 -16.00 15.85
CA VAL A 81 -12.27 -16.33 16.98
C VAL A 81 -12.73 -17.65 17.60
N ASP A 82 -14.01 -17.78 17.90
CA ASP A 82 -14.59 -18.98 18.52
C ASP A 82 -14.32 -20.24 17.65
N ASP A 83 -14.57 -20.14 16.35
CA ASP A 83 -14.33 -21.23 15.39
C ASP A 83 -12.84 -21.60 15.32
N SER A 84 -11.95 -20.59 15.31
CA SER A 84 -10.50 -20.81 15.27
C SER A 84 -10.00 -21.46 16.55
N GLU A 85 -10.50 -21.06 17.71
CA GLU A 85 -10.17 -21.67 18.99
C GLU A 85 -10.64 -23.12 19.05
N GLN A 86 -11.84 -23.41 18.54
CA GLN A 86 -12.36 -24.77 18.45
C GLN A 86 -11.46 -25.65 17.57
N CYS A 87 -11.12 -25.19 16.37
CA CYS A 87 -10.19 -25.87 15.47
C CYS A 87 -8.82 -26.11 16.14
N LEU A 88 -8.29 -25.10 16.83
CA LEU A 88 -7.01 -25.22 17.53
C LEU A 88 -7.05 -26.26 18.66
N LYS A 89 -8.15 -26.30 19.42
CA LYS A 89 -8.37 -27.32 20.47
C LYS A 89 -8.39 -28.72 19.87
N MET A 90 -9.07 -28.91 18.73
CA MET A 90 -9.13 -30.20 18.02
C MET A 90 -7.74 -30.66 17.56
N ILE A 91 -6.97 -29.76 16.92
CA ILE A 91 -5.60 -30.05 16.46
C ILE A 91 -4.68 -30.39 17.63
N LYS A 92 -4.77 -29.65 18.74
CA LYS A 92 -3.95 -29.92 19.93
C LYS A 92 -4.28 -31.26 20.58
N ARG A 93 -5.54 -31.71 20.50
CA ARG A 93 -6.00 -32.98 21.07
C ARG A 93 -5.61 -34.20 20.21
N ASN A 94 -5.59 -34.06 18.89
CA ASN A 94 -5.35 -35.16 17.95
C ASN A 94 -4.07 -34.92 17.10
N LYS A 95 -2.91 -34.93 17.75
CA LYS A 95 -1.64 -34.50 17.12
C LYS A 95 -1.15 -35.34 15.92
N PRO A 96 -1.36 -36.67 15.80
CA PRO A 96 -0.90 -37.41 14.62
C PRO A 96 -1.98 -37.77 13.58
N GLU A 97 -3.28 -37.81 13.93
CA GLU A 97 -4.32 -38.31 12.99
C GLU A 97 -4.84 -37.26 11.99
N TYR A 98 -4.75 -35.96 12.30
CA TYR A 98 -5.30 -34.93 11.41
C TYR A 98 -4.47 -34.65 10.16
N LEU A 99 -3.19 -34.99 10.14
CA LEU A 99 -2.30 -34.76 8.99
C LEU A 99 -2.08 -36.02 8.14
N ALA A 100 -2.53 -37.19 8.60
CA ALA A 100 -2.27 -38.47 7.94
C ALA A 100 -3.46 -39.00 7.11
N SER A 101 -4.67 -38.45 7.25
CA SER A 101 -5.88 -38.99 6.60
C SER A 101 -6.24 -38.37 5.24
N THR A 102 -5.45 -37.42 4.72
CA THR A 102 -5.73 -36.78 3.42
C THR A 102 -4.88 -37.29 2.26
N CYS A 103 -4.12 -38.37 2.44
CA CYS A 103 -3.31 -38.98 1.38
C CYS A 103 -3.57 -40.48 1.26
N ASP A 104 -4.83 -40.90 1.19
CA ASP A 104 -5.23 -42.21 0.67
C ASP A 104 -6.63 -42.07 0.07
N ASN A 105 -6.72 -41.51 -1.14
CA ASN A 105 -7.78 -41.72 -2.13
C ASN A 105 -7.36 -41.00 -3.42
N GLY A 106 -6.69 -41.77 -4.28
CA GLY A 106 -6.21 -41.40 -5.61
C GLY A 106 -5.38 -42.52 -6.20
#